data_AF-A0A419JFF1-F1
#
_entry.id   AF-A0A419JFF1-F1
#
_cell.length_a   1.000
_cell.length_b   1.000
_cell.length_c   1.000
_cell.angle_alpha   90.00
_cell.angle_beta   90.00
_cell.angle_gamma   90.00
#
_symmetry.space_group_name_H-M   'P 1'
#
loop_
_entity.id
_entity.type
_entity.pdbx_description
1 polymer ?
#
loop_
_entity_poly.entity_id
_entity_poly.type
_entity_poly.pdbx_seq_one_letter_code
_entity_poly.pdbx_strand_id
1 'polypeptide(L)'
;MKALISVFNKDNVIEFARALNELGIEIIATEGTARPILKSGIPVTKVSAFTGVQEMLGGKIKTLHPRIHAGIATAEIGIVAVNLIPMDLDSDLGLATKNALNDMDIGGVALLRSGIKNFENVAVIVNPARYDAIIKELEKGELSRDTKLRLAREASRYILDYETKIGEILKEMK
;
A
#
# COMPACT_ATOMS: atom_id res chain seq x y z
N MET A 1 1.07 13.26 -11.85
CA MET A 1 0.60 11.94 -11.37
C MET A 1 1.16 11.72 -9.98
N LYS A 2 0.41 11.09 -9.06
CA LYS A 2 0.85 10.81 -7.69
C LYS A 2 1.03 9.32 -7.42
N ALA A 3 1.93 8.98 -6.50
CA ALA A 3 2.10 7.65 -5.95
C ALA A 3 1.73 7.64 -4.46
N LEU A 4 0.83 6.74 -4.06
CA LEU A 4 0.51 6.47 -2.67
C LEU A 4 1.29 5.25 -2.19
N ILE A 5 2.15 5.44 -1.18
CA ILE A 5 2.99 4.38 -0.59
C ILE A 5 2.57 4.15 0.87
N SER A 6 2.10 2.95 1.18
CA SER A 6 1.77 2.53 2.54
C SER A 6 2.21 1.10 2.77
N VAL A 7 3.43 0.92 3.29
CA VAL A 7 4.07 -0.39 3.38
C VAL A 7 4.48 -0.74 4.81
N PHE A 8 4.18 -1.97 5.20
CA PHE A 8 4.74 -2.58 6.40
C PHE A 8 6.21 -2.94 6.17
N ASN A 9 6.49 -3.81 5.20
CA ASN A 9 7.83 -4.12 4.72
C ASN A 9 8.39 -2.94 3.91
N LYS A 10 9.51 -2.39 4.38
CA LYS A 10 10.17 -1.19 3.84
C LYS A 10 11.36 -1.50 2.93
N ASP A 11 11.56 -2.76 2.55
CA ASP A 11 12.60 -3.14 1.61
C ASP A 11 12.55 -2.26 0.36
N ASN A 12 13.70 -1.68 0.01
CA ASN A 12 13.91 -0.83 -1.17
C ASN A 12 12.95 0.38 -1.30
N VAL A 13 12.25 0.78 -0.23
CA VAL A 13 11.23 1.84 -0.32
C VAL A 13 11.86 3.22 -0.56
N ILE A 14 13.08 3.44 -0.08
CA ILE A 14 13.79 4.71 -0.24
C ILE A 14 14.25 4.87 -1.68
N GLU A 15 14.81 3.80 -2.26
CA GLU A 15 15.26 3.71 -3.64
C GLU A 15 14.08 3.88 -4.59
N PHE A 16 12.96 3.20 -4.32
CA PHE A 16 11.73 3.35 -5.09
C PHE A 16 11.17 4.77 -5.02
N ALA A 17 11.10 5.36 -3.82
CA ALA A 17 10.66 6.75 -3.65
C ALA A 17 11.58 7.74 -4.36
N ARG A 18 12.89 7.53 -4.32
CA ARG A 18 13.87 8.38 -5.01
C ARG A 18 13.62 8.38 -6.51
N ALA A 19 13.53 7.19 -7.11
CA ALA A 19 13.30 7.03 -8.53
C ALA A 19 11.96 7.62 -8.98
N LEU A 20 10.88 7.42 -8.20
CA LEU A 20 9.59 8.07 -8.48
C LEU A 20 9.69 9.60 -8.47
N ASN A 21 10.38 10.17 -7.48
CA ASN A 21 10.57 11.61 -7.37
C ASN A 21 11.41 12.17 -8.53
N GLU A 22 12.46 11.46 -8.96
CA GLU A 22 13.28 11.83 -10.13
C GLU A 22 12.47 11.83 -11.43
N LEU A 23 11.47 10.95 -11.55
CA LEU A 23 10.49 10.93 -12.64
C LEU A 23 9.39 12.00 -12.51
N GLY A 24 9.46 12.87 -11.50
CA GLY A 24 8.46 13.92 -11.26
C GLY A 24 7.14 13.41 -10.69
N ILE A 25 7.10 12.20 -10.15
CA ILE A 25 5.91 11.62 -9.51
C ILE A 25 5.86 12.07 -8.05
N GLU A 26 4.81 12.80 -7.69
CA GLU A 26 4.62 13.26 -6.32
C GLU A 26 4.27 12.08 -5.39
N ILE A 27 4.88 12.04 -4.21
CA ILE A 27 4.71 10.94 -3.26
C ILE A 27 3.79 11.35 -2.13
N ILE A 28 2.75 10.54 -1.91
CA ILE A 28 1.92 10.53 -0.72
C ILE A 28 2.27 9.26 0.07
N ALA A 29 2.49 9.36 1.38
CA ALA A 29 2.74 8.16 2.18
C ALA A 29 2.11 8.22 3.57
N THR A 30 1.77 7.06 4.12
CA THR A 30 1.36 6.95 5.52
C THR A 30 2.54 7.33 6.43
N GLU A 31 2.25 7.78 7.64
CA GLU A 31 3.22 8.40 8.56
C GLU A 31 4.44 7.49 8.81
N GLY A 32 4.22 6.20 9.02
CA GLY A 32 5.28 5.20 9.23
C GLY A 32 6.15 4.96 7.99
N THR A 33 5.59 5.15 6.80
CA THR A 33 6.30 5.04 5.51
C THR A 33 7.01 6.36 5.15
N ALA A 34 6.36 7.49 5.40
CA ALA A 34 6.88 8.82 5.10
C ALA A 34 8.12 9.17 5.93
N ARG A 35 8.17 8.73 7.19
CA ARG A 35 9.26 9.08 8.12
C ARG A 35 10.66 8.71 7.60
N PRO A 36 10.96 7.46 7.18
CA PRO A 36 12.27 7.13 6.62
C PRO A 36 12.54 7.85 5.28
N ILE A 37 11.54 7.99 4.40
CA ILE A 37 11.71 8.64 3.10
C ILE A 37 12.10 10.13 3.27
N LEU A 38 11.43 10.85 4.18
CA LEU A 38 11.76 12.24 4.51
C LEU A 38 13.17 12.37 5.10
N LYS A 39 13.59 11.44 5.96
CA LYS A 39 14.96 11.43 6.52
C LYS A 39 16.04 11.27 5.44
N SER A 40 15.71 10.66 4.31
CA SER A 40 16.60 10.51 3.15
C SER A 40 16.58 11.70 2.20
N GLY A 41 15.94 12.82 2.58
CA GLY A 41 15.89 14.06 1.82
C GLY A 41 14.89 14.05 0.66
N ILE A 42 14.05 13.02 0.55
CA ILE A 42 13.07 12.90 -0.55
C ILE A 42 11.76 13.58 -0.12
N PRO A 43 11.22 14.52 -0.93
CA PRO A 43 9.93 15.14 -0.65
C PRO A 43 8.79 14.13 -0.59
N VAL A 44 8.01 14.15 0.50
CA VAL A 44 6.83 13.29 0.68
C VAL A 44 5.73 14.05 1.39
N THR A 45 4.52 13.97 0.86
CA THR A 45 3.31 14.44 1.54
C THR A 45 2.77 13.32 2.44
N LYS A 46 2.61 13.59 3.73
CA LYS A 46 1.95 12.62 4.63
C LYS A 46 0.47 12.51 4.28
N VAL A 47 -0.10 11.31 4.43
CA VAL A 47 -1.55 11.08 4.25
C VAL A 47 -2.38 12.07 5.05
N SER A 48 -2.07 12.30 6.33
CA SER A 48 -2.77 13.29 7.16
C SER A 48 -2.75 14.72 6.61
N ALA A 49 -1.63 15.14 6.00
CA ALA A 49 -1.54 16.44 5.34
C ALA A 49 -2.35 16.47 4.03
N PHE A 50 -2.38 15.35 3.29
CA PHE A 50 -3.13 15.22 2.05
C PHE A 50 -4.65 15.19 2.26
N THR A 51 -5.11 14.56 3.34
CA THR A 51 -6.55 14.43 3.67
C THR A 51 -7.05 15.59 4.52
N GLY A 52 -6.16 16.30 5.23
CA GLY A 52 -6.53 17.29 6.25
C GLY A 52 -7.03 16.66 7.56
N VAL A 53 -6.95 15.34 7.70
CA VAL A 53 -7.43 14.60 8.87
C VAL A 53 -6.24 14.03 9.62
N GLN A 54 -6.12 14.37 10.90
CA GLN A 54 -5.09 13.81 11.77
C GLN A 54 -5.33 12.31 12.02
N GLU A 55 -4.28 11.62 12.44
CA GLU A 55 -4.35 10.20 12.76
C GLU A 55 -5.31 9.95 13.93
N MET A 56 -6.27 9.04 13.73
CA MET A 56 -7.24 8.62 14.74
C MET A 56 -7.13 7.11 14.98
N LEU A 57 -7.58 6.65 16.16
CA LEU A 57 -7.63 5.22 16.52
C LEU A 57 -6.29 4.49 16.32
N GLY A 58 -5.18 5.14 16.65
CA GLY A 58 -3.84 4.56 16.49
C GLY A 58 -3.42 4.31 15.04
N GLY A 59 -4.05 4.98 14.06
CA GLY A 59 -3.68 4.88 12.65
C GLY A 59 -4.44 3.85 11.83
N LYS A 60 -5.37 3.12 12.44
CA LYS A 60 -6.06 1.98 11.81
C LYS A 60 -7.00 2.37 10.65
N ILE A 61 -7.47 3.61 10.61
CA ILE A 61 -8.48 4.08 9.63
C ILE A 61 -8.01 5.26 8.78
N LYS A 62 -6.73 5.63 8.85
CA LYS A 62 -6.23 6.89 8.27
C LYS A 62 -6.33 7.00 6.74
N THR A 63 -6.32 5.86 6.04
CA THR A 63 -6.42 5.83 4.58
C THR A 63 -7.85 5.63 4.07
N LEU A 64 -8.80 5.35 4.96
CA LEU A 64 -10.22 5.20 4.66
C LEU A 64 -10.88 6.57 4.49
N HIS A 65 -10.43 7.31 3.50
CA HIS A 65 -10.83 8.70 3.27
C HIS A 65 -11.26 8.93 1.82
N PRO A 66 -12.39 9.62 1.55
CA PRO A 66 -12.87 9.88 0.20
C PRO A 66 -11.84 10.53 -0.71
N ARG A 67 -11.03 11.48 -0.20
CA ARG A 67 -9.96 12.14 -0.98
C ARG A 67 -8.97 11.15 -1.60
N ILE A 68 -8.63 10.08 -0.87
CA ILE A 68 -7.69 9.05 -1.33
C ILE A 68 -8.37 8.15 -2.36
N HIS A 69 -9.51 7.57 -2.02
CA HIS A 69 -10.21 6.65 -2.91
C HIS A 69 -10.72 7.33 -4.19
N ALA A 70 -11.16 8.60 -4.11
CA ALA A 70 -11.47 9.41 -5.27
C ALA A 70 -10.22 9.67 -6.13
N GLY A 71 -9.08 10.00 -5.51
CA GLY A 71 -7.82 10.19 -6.23
C GLY A 71 -7.35 8.92 -6.97
N ILE A 72 -7.57 7.74 -6.39
CA ILE A 72 -7.33 6.45 -7.07
C ILE A 72 -8.33 6.24 -8.21
N ALA A 73 -9.61 6.54 -7.98
CA ALA A 73 -10.66 6.35 -8.99
C ALA A 73 -10.50 7.28 -10.21
N THR A 74 -10.03 8.51 -10.00
CA THR A 74 -9.75 9.49 -11.07
C THR A 74 -8.34 9.37 -11.64
N ALA A 75 -7.53 8.43 -11.13
CA ALA A 75 -6.11 8.26 -11.47
C ALA A 75 -5.23 9.49 -11.21
N GLU A 76 -5.66 10.43 -10.36
CA GLU A 76 -4.75 11.42 -9.76
C GLU A 76 -3.62 10.69 -8.99
N ILE A 77 -4.01 9.62 -8.28
CA ILE A 77 -3.11 8.63 -7.69
C ILE A 77 -3.01 7.45 -8.68
N GLY A 78 -2.00 7.49 -9.55
CA GLY A 78 -1.76 6.50 -10.60
C GLY A 78 -0.95 5.28 -10.13
N ILE A 79 -0.30 5.37 -8.96
CA ILE A 79 0.47 4.27 -8.38
C ILE A 79 0.01 4.09 -6.92
N VAL A 80 -0.28 2.84 -6.56
CA VAL A 80 -0.65 2.43 -5.20
C VAL A 80 0.30 1.30 -4.79
N ALA A 81 1.29 1.61 -3.95
CA ALA A 81 2.25 0.65 -3.42
C ALA A 81 1.89 0.33 -1.96
N VAL A 82 1.39 -0.88 -1.71
CA VAL A 82 0.89 -1.30 -0.40
C VAL A 82 1.26 -2.74 -0.12
N ASN A 83 1.88 -3.00 1.04
CA ASN A 83 2.01 -4.35 1.58
C ASN A 83 1.53 -4.35 3.03
N LEU A 84 0.84 -5.41 3.42
CA LEU A 84 0.06 -5.51 4.64
C LEU A 84 0.93 -6.01 5.79
N ILE A 85 0.51 -5.69 7.01
CA ILE A 85 1.07 -6.28 8.23
C ILE A 85 0.89 -7.81 8.16
N PRO A 86 1.94 -8.63 8.34
CA PRO A 86 1.80 -10.08 8.37
C PRO A 86 0.83 -10.54 9.45
N MET A 87 -0.05 -11.49 9.11
CA MET A 87 -0.80 -12.26 10.09
C MET A 87 0.08 -13.44 10.51
N ASP A 88 0.75 -13.33 11.64
CA ASP A 88 1.56 -14.41 12.22
C ASP A 88 0.67 -15.31 13.09
N LEU A 89 0.77 -16.62 12.86
CA LEU A 89 0.13 -17.66 13.67
C LEU A 89 1.08 -18.20 14.77
N ASP A 90 2.35 -17.78 14.78
CA ASP A 90 3.47 -18.48 15.43
C ASP A 90 3.83 -18.01 16.85
N SER A 91 2.90 -17.45 17.63
CA SER A 91 3.16 -17.24 19.07
C SER A 91 2.01 -17.74 19.93
N ASP A 92 2.35 -18.40 21.04
CA ASP A 92 1.47 -19.07 22.01
C ASP A 92 -0.01 -18.69 21.88
N LEU A 93 -0.80 -19.66 21.39
CA LEU A 93 -2.15 -19.56 20.81
C LEU A 93 -3.20 -18.70 21.56
N GLY A 94 -2.95 -18.28 22.80
CA GLY A 94 -3.91 -17.53 23.62
C GLY A 94 -3.74 -16.01 23.62
N LEU A 95 -2.52 -15.48 23.48
CA LEU A 95 -2.27 -14.02 23.55
C LEU A 95 -2.03 -13.38 22.17
N ALA A 96 -1.53 -14.15 21.21
CA ALA A 96 -1.21 -13.67 19.85
C ALA A 96 -2.46 -13.47 18.98
N THR A 97 -3.43 -14.39 19.07
CA THR A 97 -4.69 -14.36 18.28
C THR A 97 -5.52 -13.10 18.53
N LYS A 98 -5.58 -12.61 19.78
CA LYS A 98 -6.33 -11.38 20.12
C LYS A 98 -5.66 -10.10 19.62
N ASN A 99 -4.32 -10.10 19.49
CA ASN A 99 -3.58 -8.97 18.94
C ASN A 99 -3.58 -8.99 17.41
N ALA A 100 -3.50 -10.17 16.78
CA ALA A 100 -3.51 -10.31 15.34
C ALA A 100 -4.77 -9.70 14.67
N LEU A 101 -5.96 -9.93 15.22
CA LEU A 101 -7.18 -9.30 14.70
C LEU A 101 -7.25 -7.79 14.97
N ASN A 102 -6.69 -7.32 16.08
CA ASN A 102 -6.61 -5.89 16.37
C ASN A 102 -5.69 -5.17 15.39
N ASP A 103 -4.65 -5.85 14.90
CA ASP A 103 -3.66 -5.32 13.98
C ASP A 103 -3.99 -5.61 12.51
N MET A 104 -5.15 -6.21 12.25
CA MET A 104 -5.67 -6.47 10.90
C MET A 104 -5.75 -5.18 10.08
N ASP A 105 -5.25 -5.24 8.86
CA ASP A 105 -5.10 -4.08 7.99
C ASP A 105 -6.35 -3.84 7.12
N ILE A 106 -7.26 -3.02 7.61
CA ILE A 106 -8.48 -2.62 6.87
C ILE A 106 -8.13 -1.64 5.74
N GLY A 107 -7.29 -0.65 6.05
CA GLY A 107 -6.96 0.45 5.15
C GLY A 107 -6.16 -0.03 3.93
N GLY A 108 -5.14 -0.85 4.15
CA GLY A 108 -4.30 -1.43 3.12
C GLY A 108 -5.11 -2.29 2.14
N VAL A 109 -5.98 -3.17 2.64
CA VAL A 109 -6.88 -3.98 1.80
C VAL A 109 -7.81 -3.07 0.97
N ALA A 110 -8.40 -2.04 1.57
CA ALA A 110 -9.28 -1.11 0.85
C ALA A 110 -8.55 -0.33 -0.27
N LEU A 111 -7.30 0.08 -0.03
CA LEU A 111 -6.46 0.72 -1.05
C LEU A 111 -6.16 -0.22 -2.21
N LEU A 112 -5.75 -1.45 -1.91
CA LEU A 112 -5.47 -2.47 -2.93
C LEU A 112 -6.72 -2.75 -3.78
N ARG A 113 -7.88 -2.94 -3.15
CA ARG A 113 -9.16 -3.14 -3.85
C ARG A 113 -9.51 -1.96 -4.76
N SER A 114 -9.26 -0.73 -4.31
CA SER A 114 -9.52 0.47 -5.11
C SER A 114 -8.63 0.55 -6.34
N GLY A 115 -7.34 0.27 -6.17
CA GLY A 115 -6.40 0.22 -7.27
C GLY A 115 -6.73 -0.90 -8.26
N ILE A 116 -7.06 -2.11 -7.77
CA ILE A 116 -7.42 -3.26 -8.61
C ILE A 116 -8.64 -2.93 -9.47
N LYS A 117 -9.66 -2.30 -8.88
CA LYS A 117 -10.85 -1.88 -9.63
C LYS A 117 -10.50 -0.95 -10.80
N ASN A 118 -9.51 -0.07 -10.63
CA ASN A 118 -9.09 0.91 -11.63
C ASN A 118 -7.76 0.52 -12.32
N PHE A 119 -7.45 -0.78 -12.45
CA PHE A 119 -6.15 -1.23 -12.95
C PHE A 119 -5.80 -0.73 -14.36
N GLU A 120 -6.79 -0.35 -15.16
CA GLU A 120 -6.51 0.22 -16.50
C GLU A 120 -5.75 1.54 -16.40
N ASN A 121 -5.89 2.28 -15.30
CA ASN A 121 -5.26 3.57 -15.06
C ASN A 121 -4.29 3.57 -13.87
N VAL A 122 -4.38 2.59 -12.97
CA VAL A 122 -3.64 2.55 -11.72
C VAL A 122 -2.77 1.30 -11.63
N ALA A 123 -1.50 1.48 -11.27
CA ALA A 123 -0.59 0.38 -10.96
C ALA A 123 -0.65 0.04 -9.46
N VAL A 124 -0.91 -1.24 -9.14
CA VAL A 124 -1.07 -1.71 -7.74
C VAL A 124 0.05 -2.66 -7.37
N ILE A 125 0.90 -2.26 -6.45
CA ILE A 125 2.17 -2.93 -6.18
C ILE A 125 2.16 -3.45 -4.75
N VAL A 126 2.23 -4.77 -4.59
CA VAL A 126 2.28 -5.43 -3.26
C VAL A 126 3.65 -5.96 -2.88
N ASN A 127 4.55 -6.11 -3.85
CA ASN A 127 5.83 -6.78 -3.66
C ASN A 127 6.99 -5.83 -4.00
N PRO A 128 7.86 -5.48 -3.03
CA PRO A 128 9.03 -4.62 -3.27
C PRO A 128 9.96 -5.12 -4.39
N ALA A 129 10.01 -6.43 -4.64
CA ALA A 129 10.80 -7.01 -5.74
C ALA A 129 10.32 -6.57 -7.14
N ARG A 130 9.19 -5.86 -7.25
CA ARG A 130 8.68 -5.30 -8.51
C ARG A 130 9.14 -3.86 -8.76
N TYR A 131 9.64 -3.15 -7.75
CA TYR A 131 9.98 -1.73 -7.86
C TYR A 131 10.93 -1.45 -9.02
N ASP A 132 12.04 -2.16 -9.13
CA ASP A 132 13.02 -1.95 -10.21
C ASP A 132 12.44 -2.12 -11.61
N ALA A 133 11.62 -3.16 -11.82
CA ALA A 133 11.00 -3.41 -13.12
C ALA A 133 10.00 -2.32 -13.48
N ILE A 134 9.27 -1.80 -12.49
CA ILE A 134 8.28 -0.73 -12.64
C ILE A 134 8.97 0.59 -12.98
N ILE A 135 10.05 0.93 -12.26
CA ILE A 135 10.84 2.13 -12.54
C ILE A 135 11.40 2.09 -13.96
N LYS A 136 12.02 0.97 -14.37
CA LYS A 136 12.56 0.80 -15.74
C LYS A 136 11.53 0.95 -16.84
N GLU A 137 10.27 0.61 -16.57
CA GLU A 137 9.18 0.79 -17.52
C GLU A 137 8.66 2.23 -17.51
N LEU A 138 8.53 2.86 -16.34
CA LEU A 138 8.16 4.27 -16.21
C LEU A 138 9.19 5.23 -16.83
N GLU A 139 10.48 4.92 -16.78
CA GLU A 139 11.54 5.67 -17.47
C GLU A 139 11.32 5.75 -18.99
N LYS A 140 10.54 4.84 -19.57
CA LYS A 140 10.18 4.82 -21.00
C LYS A 140 8.89 5.60 -21.29
N GLY A 141 8.23 6.14 -20.27
CA GLY A 141 7.02 6.96 -20.38
C GLY A 141 5.95 6.52 -19.40
N GLU A 142 5.26 5.42 -19.69
CA GLU A 142 4.17 4.91 -18.87
C GLU A 142 4.20 3.39 -18.74
N LEU A 143 3.53 2.86 -17.71
CA LEU A 143 3.34 1.43 -17.56
C LEU A 143 2.31 0.93 -18.58
N SER A 144 2.68 -0.14 -19.29
CA SER A 144 1.80 -0.85 -20.19
C SER A 144 0.56 -1.39 -19.45
N ARG A 145 -0.53 -1.56 -20.21
CA ARG A 145 -1.74 -2.20 -19.72
C ARG A 145 -1.46 -3.63 -19.20
N ASP A 146 -0.56 -4.36 -19.85
CA ASP A 146 -0.21 -5.73 -19.45
C ASP A 146 0.50 -5.75 -18.09
N THR A 147 1.47 -4.84 -17.87
CA THR A 147 2.12 -4.68 -16.56
C THR A 147 1.09 -4.35 -15.49
N LYS A 148 0.19 -3.39 -15.72
CA LYS A 148 -0.86 -3.03 -14.75
C LYS A 148 -1.81 -4.20 -14.44
N LEU A 149 -2.21 -4.97 -15.45
CA LEU A 149 -3.04 -6.16 -15.28
C LEU A 149 -2.32 -7.25 -14.45
N ARG A 150 -1.03 -7.49 -14.73
CA ARG A 150 -0.23 -8.45 -13.96
C ARG A 150 -0.12 -8.04 -12.50
N LEU A 151 0.14 -6.76 -12.25
CA LEU A 151 0.20 -6.17 -10.91
C LEU A 151 -1.14 -6.29 -10.16
N ALA A 152 -2.27 -6.01 -10.83
CA ALA A 152 -3.60 -6.18 -10.25
C ALA A 152 -3.91 -7.65 -9.91
N ARG A 153 -3.49 -8.61 -10.75
CA ARG A 153 -3.61 -10.05 -10.45
C ARG A 153 -2.77 -10.45 -9.24
N GLU A 154 -1.53 -9.96 -9.14
CA GLU A 154 -0.65 -10.19 -7.99
C GLU A 154 -1.28 -9.63 -6.70
N ALA A 155 -1.79 -8.39 -6.75
CA ALA A 155 -2.47 -7.76 -5.62
C ALA A 155 -3.76 -8.51 -5.21
N SER A 156 -4.56 -9.00 -6.17
CA SER A 156 -5.76 -9.76 -5.86
C SER A 156 -5.45 -11.09 -5.16
N ARG A 157 -4.37 -11.78 -5.55
CA ARG A 157 -3.92 -13.00 -4.88
C ARG A 157 -3.42 -12.71 -3.47
N TYR A 158 -2.64 -11.63 -3.33
CA TYR A 158 -2.14 -11.19 -2.04
C TYR A 158 -3.26 -10.90 -1.03
N ILE A 159 -4.37 -10.30 -1.46
CA ILE A 159 -5.57 -10.13 -0.60
C ILE A 159 -6.18 -11.49 -0.23
N LEU A 160 -6.33 -12.41 -1.18
CA LEU A 160 -6.91 -13.73 -0.90
C LEU A 160 -6.07 -14.52 0.13
N ASP A 161 -4.75 -14.47 0.00
CA ASP A 161 -3.84 -15.12 0.95
C ASP A 161 -3.96 -14.49 2.35
N TYR A 162 -4.09 -13.16 2.41
CA TYR A 162 -4.29 -12.42 3.67
C TYR A 162 -5.60 -12.79 4.37
N GLU A 163 -6.71 -12.76 3.63
CA GLU A 163 -8.06 -13.11 4.13
C GLU A 163 -8.16 -14.59 4.52
N THR A 164 -7.44 -15.48 3.84
CA THR A 164 -7.39 -16.91 4.21
C THR A 164 -6.81 -17.08 5.61
N LYS A 165 -5.71 -16.38 5.93
CA LYS A 165 -5.11 -16.43 7.27
C LYS A 165 -6.05 -15.88 8.34
N ILE A 166 -6.77 -14.80 8.05
CA ILE A 166 -7.79 -14.26 8.95
C ILE A 166 -8.90 -15.30 9.19
N GLY A 167 -9.35 -15.97 8.13
CA GLY A 167 -10.35 -17.04 8.22
C GLY A 167 -9.90 -18.19 9.13
N GLU A 168 -8.63 -18.62 9.04
CA GLU A 168 -8.10 -19.64 9.95
C GLU A 168 -8.04 -19.15 11.41
N ILE A 169 -7.56 -17.93 11.65
CA ILE A 169 -7.56 -17.32 12.99
C ILE A 169 -8.98 -17.31 13.59
N LEU A 170 -9.98 -16.89 12.83
CA LEU A 170 -11.37 -16.82 13.28
C LEU A 170 -11.96 -18.21 13.60
N LYS A 171 -11.55 -19.26 12.89
CA LYS A 171 -11.99 -20.64 13.18
C LYS A 171 -11.45 -21.16 14.53
N GLU A 172 -10.28 -20.71 14.93
CA GLU A 172 -9.63 -21.11 16.19
C GLU A 172 -10.21 -20.40 17.42
N MET A 173 -10.90 -19.27 17.22
CA MET A 173 -11.56 -18.52 18.30
C MET A 173 -12.81 -19.26 18.78
N LYS A 174 -12.69 -19.93 19.93
CA LYS A 174 -13.81 -20.53 20.67
C LYS A 174 -14.62 -19.52 21.44
#